data_AF-A0A9R0QN18-F1
#
_entry.id   AF-A0A9R0QN18-F1
#
_cell.length_a   1.000
_cell.length_b   1.000
_cell.length_c   1.000
_cell.angle_alpha   90.00
_cell.angle_beta   90.00
_cell.angle_gamma   90.00
#
_symmetry.space_group_name_H-M   'P 1'
#
loop_
_entity.id
_entity.type
_entity.pdbx_description
1 polymer ?
#
loop_
_entity_poly.entity_id
_entity_poly.type
_entity_poly.pdbx_seq_one_letter_code
_entity_poly.pdbx_strand_id
1 'polypeptide(L)'
;MNAGLLTRQLIDPNMYWFSIPSIGPILKGLSQGRKEVLSLLNRRKYKEMLLSSLEKTRLRLSPLDVRFHLRDLIGSGHIKTVQTPTGLLARVSTD
;
A
#
# COMPACT_ATOMS: atom_id res chain seq x y z
N MET A 1 22.50 -23.63 -12.22
CA MET A 1 22.31 -22.19 -11.97
C MET A 1 21.61 -22.02 -10.62
N ASN A 2 22.35 -21.95 -9.52
CA ASN A 2 21.81 -21.66 -8.20
C ASN A 2 22.26 -20.25 -7.81
N ALA A 3 21.61 -19.24 -8.36
CA ALA A 3 22.01 -17.84 -8.15
C ALA A 3 21.46 -17.23 -6.84
N GLY A 4 20.88 -18.03 -5.93
CA GLY A 4 20.20 -17.57 -4.70
C GLY A 4 18.90 -16.76 -4.96
N LEU A 5 18.75 -16.20 -6.16
CA LEU A 5 17.62 -15.42 -6.62
C LEU A 5 16.39 -16.28 -6.90
N LEU A 6 16.56 -17.49 -7.44
CA LEU A 6 15.47 -18.41 -7.77
C LEU A 6 15.88 -19.83 -7.38
N THR A 7 15.17 -20.40 -6.42
CA THR A 7 15.45 -21.70 -5.81
C THR A 7 14.26 -22.60 -6.05
N ARG A 8 14.44 -23.68 -6.81
CA ARG A 8 13.39 -24.69 -7.00
C ARG A 8 13.14 -25.42 -5.69
N GLN A 9 11.88 -25.62 -5.33
CA GLN A 9 11.55 -26.40 -4.15
C GLN A 9 11.73 -27.90 -4.42
N LEU A 10 12.16 -28.66 -3.41
CA LEU A 10 12.37 -30.10 -3.53
C LEU A 10 11.07 -30.91 -3.42
N ILE A 11 10.01 -30.33 -2.86
CA ILE A 11 8.73 -31.01 -2.58
C ILE A 11 7.81 -30.94 -3.81
N ASP A 12 7.67 -29.77 -4.42
CA ASP A 12 6.90 -29.58 -5.65
C ASP A 12 7.84 -29.16 -6.80
N PRO A 13 7.95 -29.96 -7.87
CA PRO A 13 8.83 -29.67 -9.00
C PRO A 13 8.46 -28.37 -9.75
N ASN A 14 7.23 -27.90 -9.64
CA ASN A 14 6.70 -26.69 -10.29
C ASN A 14 6.75 -25.46 -9.37
N MET A 15 7.19 -25.61 -8.11
CA MET A 15 7.29 -24.50 -7.17
C MET A 15 8.72 -23.94 -7.10
N TYR A 16 8.79 -22.61 -7.12
CA TYR A 16 10.04 -21.87 -7.02
C TYR A 16 9.93 -20.78 -5.96
N TRP A 17 10.97 -20.62 -5.15
CA TRP A 17 11.15 -19.48 -4.27
C TRP A 17 12.02 -18.45 -4.98
N PHE A 18 11.62 -17.19 -4.90
CA PHE A 18 12.47 -16.10 -5.34
C PHE A 18 12.92 -15.27 -4.13
N SER A 19 14.21 -14.94 -4.09
CA SER A 19 14.76 -14.07 -3.07
C SER A 19 14.84 -12.65 -3.63
N ILE A 20 14.31 -11.65 -2.93
CA ILE A 20 14.57 -10.25 -3.28
C ILE A 20 15.67 -9.74 -2.35
N PRO A 21 16.88 -9.44 -2.88
CA PRO A 21 17.93 -8.83 -2.08
C PRO A 21 17.44 -7.53 -1.43
N SER A 22 17.78 -7.32 -0.16
CA SER A 22 17.44 -6.08 0.55
C SER A 22 15.94 -5.73 0.57
N ILE A 23 15.05 -6.73 0.64
CA ILE A 23 13.60 -6.52 0.66
C ILE A 23 13.08 -5.85 1.96
N GLY A 24 13.84 -5.94 3.06
CA GLY A 24 13.46 -5.42 4.37
C GLY A 24 13.02 -3.94 4.37
N PRO A 25 13.84 -3.00 3.86
CA PRO A 25 13.45 -1.59 3.71
C PRO A 25 12.15 -1.37 2.92
N ILE A 26 11.90 -2.15 1.87
CA ILE A 26 10.68 -2.05 1.07
C ILE A 26 9.47 -2.51 1.88
N LEU A 27 9.56 -3.66 2.57
CA LEU A 27 8.48 -4.16 3.44
C LEU A 27 8.18 -3.20 4.59
N LYS A 28 9.23 -2.61 5.18
CA LYS A 28 9.08 -1.57 6.19
C LYS A 28 8.36 -0.34 5.61
N GLY A 29 8.79 0.14 4.45
CA GLY A 29 8.16 1.24 3.74
C GLY A 29 6.70 0.99 3.39
N LEU A 30 6.36 -0.24 2.97
CA LEU A 30 4.99 -0.68 2.73
C LEU A 30 4.13 -0.54 4.00
N SER A 31 4.58 -1.17 5.10
CA SER A 31 3.86 -1.15 6.38
C SER A 31 3.71 0.27 6.94
N GLN A 32 4.78 1.06 6.88
CA GLN A 32 4.79 2.42 7.42
C GLN A 32 3.96 3.39 6.55
N GLY A 33 4.05 3.31 5.23
CA GLY A 33 3.26 4.17 4.33
C GLY A 33 1.75 3.91 4.45
N ARG A 34 1.33 2.64 4.58
CA ARG A 34 -0.07 2.30 4.89
C ARG A 34 -0.56 2.98 6.16
N LYS A 35 0.20 2.84 7.25
CA LYS A 35 -0.12 3.47 8.55
C LYS A 35 -0.17 5.00 8.44
N GLU A 36 0.74 5.60 7.68
CA GLU A 36 0.79 7.04 7.47
C GLU A 36 -0.45 7.54 6.73
N VAL A 37 -0.84 6.91 5.62
CA VAL A 37 -2.07 7.25 4.87
C VAL A 37 -3.31 7.09 5.74
N LEU A 38 -3.45 5.97 6.46
CA LEU A 38 -4.58 5.75 7.35
C LEU A 38 -4.60 6.75 8.51
N SER A 39 -3.44 7.16 9.05
CA SER A 39 -3.36 8.18 10.09
C SER A 39 -3.82 9.54 9.57
N LEU A 40 -3.45 9.93 8.34
CA LEU A 40 -3.90 11.18 7.72
C LEU A 40 -5.42 11.24 7.60
N LEU A 41 -6.05 10.14 7.19
CA LEU A 41 -7.50 10.04 7.11
C LEU A 41 -8.15 10.02 8.49
N ASN A 42 -7.67 9.17 9.41
CA ASN A 42 -8.26 9.00 10.75
C ASN A 42 -8.25 10.29 11.61
N ARG A 43 -7.36 11.24 11.33
CA ARG A 43 -7.34 12.56 11.99
C ARG A 43 -8.46 13.49 11.52
N ARG A 44 -9.14 13.18 10.41
CA ARG A 44 -10.26 13.97 9.89
C ARG A 44 -11.56 13.54 10.57
N LYS A 45 -12.46 14.50 10.81
CA LYS A 45 -13.77 14.28 11.46
C LYS A 45 -14.54 13.08 10.88
N TYR A 46 -14.55 12.96 9.54
CA TYR A 46 -15.30 11.94 8.81
C TYR A 46 -14.40 10.81 8.28
N LYS A 47 -13.14 10.75 8.69
CA LYS A 47 -12.15 9.75 8.23
C LYS A 47 -12.03 9.66 6.70
N GLU A 48 -12.17 10.79 6.03
CA GLU A 48 -12.19 10.89 4.58
C GLU A 48 -11.47 12.14 4.06
N MET A 49 -11.08 12.10 2.79
CA MET A 49 -10.46 13.19 2.06
C MET A 49 -10.67 13.01 0.55
N LEU A 50 -10.71 14.10 -0.23
CA LEU A 50 -10.66 14.01 -1.70
C LEU A 50 -9.39 13.27 -2.14
N LEU A 51 -9.55 12.28 -3.01
CA LEU A 51 -8.46 11.44 -3.51
C LEU A 51 -7.38 12.31 -4.17
N SER A 52 -7.78 13.31 -4.96
CA SER A 52 -6.87 14.26 -5.62
C SER A 52 -6.02 15.09 -4.65
N SER A 53 -6.54 15.38 -3.45
CA SER A 53 -5.78 16.05 -2.38
C SER A 53 -4.85 15.07 -1.68
N LEU A 54 -5.31 13.84 -1.45
CA LEU A 54 -4.53 12.79 -0.81
C LEU A 54 -3.33 12.35 -1.66
N GLU A 55 -3.50 12.29 -2.99
CA GLU A 55 -2.44 12.00 -3.95
C GLU A 55 -1.33 13.05 -4.02
N LYS A 56 -1.59 14.27 -3.52
CA LYS A 56 -0.59 15.34 -3.43
C LYS A 56 0.16 15.33 -2.09
N THR A 57 -0.22 14.46 -1.17
CA THR A 57 0.47 14.36 0.12
C THR A 57 1.82 13.68 -0.04
N ARG A 58 2.85 14.27 0.58
CA ARG A 58 4.17 13.66 0.64
C ARG A 58 4.26 12.76 1.87
N LEU A 59 4.42 11.46 1.64
CA LEU A 59 4.71 10.50 2.70
C LEU A 59 6.15 10.68 3.19
N ARG A 60 6.35 10.53 4.50
CA ARG A 60 7.66 10.67 5.17
C ARG A 60 8.26 9.34 5.56
N LEU A 61 7.43 8.32 5.78
CA LEU A 61 7.84 7.04 6.34
C LEU A 61 7.96 5.92 5.30
N SER A 62 7.71 6.24 4.03
CA SER A 62 7.76 5.28 2.92
C SER A 62 8.64 5.81 1.79
N PRO A 63 9.49 4.94 1.19
CA PRO A 63 10.18 5.26 -0.07
C PRO A 63 9.27 5.11 -1.30
N LEU A 64 8.10 4.46 -1.16
CA LEU A 64 7.12 4.29 -2.23
C LEU A 64 6.20 5.51 -2.33
N ASP A 65 5.79 5.83 -3.56
CA ASP A 65 4.88 6.93 -3.88
C ASP A 65 3.51 6.78 -3.19
N VAL A 66 2.86 7.89 -2.85
CA VAL A 66 1.55 7.86 -2.19
C VAL A 66 0.48 7.15 -3.03
N ARG A 67 0.54 7.24 -4.36
CA ARG A 67 -0.41 6.56 -5.26
C ARG A 67 -0.29 5.05 -5.17
N PHE A 68 0.91 4.53 -4.90
CA PHE A 68 1.11 3.11 -4.65
C PHE A 68 0.29 2.67 -3.43
N HIS A 69 0.47 3.36 -2.30
CA HIS A 69 -0.25 3.04 -1.06
C HIS A 69 -1.76 3.22 -1.19
N LEU A 70 -2.21 4.22 -1.92
CA LEU A 70 -3.65 4.42 -2.16
C LEU A 70 -4.27 3.27 -2.94
N ARG A 71 -3.63 2.85 -4.04
CA ARG A 71 -4.11 1.72 -4.84
C ARG A 71 -4.09 0.43 -4.03
N ASP A 72 -3.05 0.21 -3.24
CA ASP A 72 -2.90 -0.94 -2.37
C ASP A 72 -3.96 -0.97 -1.25
N LEU A 73 -4.23 0.15 -0.58
CA LEU A 73 -5.26 0.26 0.46
C LEU A 73 -6.69 0.15 -0.10
N ILE A 74 -6.92 0.65 -1.32
CA ILE A 74 -8.21 0.48 -2.02
C ILE A 74 -8.40 -0.98 -2.43
N GLY A 75 -7.38 -1.59 -3.06
CA GLY A 75 -7.45 -2.98 -3.52
C GLY A 75 -7.57 -3.99 -2.37
N SER A 76 -7.01 -3.67 -1.20
CA SER A 76 -7.14 -4.48 0.02
C SER A 76 -8.37 -4.15 0.87
N GLY A 77 -9.22 -3.20 0.46
CA GLY A 77 -10.48 -2.88 1.13
C GLY A 77 -10.36 -2.00 2.38
N HIS A 78 -9.17 -1.54 2.76
CA HIS A 78 -8.98 -0.64 3.90
C HIS A 78 -9.48 0.78 3.64
N ILE A 79 -9.50 1.19 2.37
CA ILE A 79 -10.05 2.47 1.91
C ILE A 79 -11.12 2.18 0.87
N LYS A 80 -12.30 2.78 1.04
CA LYS A 80 -13.35 2.81 0.03
C LYS A 80 -13.33 4.13 -0.71
N THR A 81 -13.68 4.10 -2.00
CA THR A 81 -13.86 5.31 -2.79
C THR A 81 -15.34 5.63 -2.93
N VAL A 82 -15.71 6.90 -2.78
CA VAL A 82 -17.10 7.37 -2.86
C VAL A 82 -17.15 8.53 -3.85
N GLN A 83 -17.98 8.40 -4.88
CA GLN A 83 -18.18 9.49 -5.83
C GLN A 83 -19.00 10.61 -5.18
N THR A 84 -18.51 11.84 -5.28
CA THR A 84 -19.26 13.03 -4.87
C THR A 84 -19.27 14.06 -6.01
N PRO A 85 -20.12 15.11 -5.94
CA PRO A 85 -20.15 16.15 -6.97
C PRO A 85 -18.82 16.90 -7.14
N THR A 86 -17.99 16.96 -6.10
CA THR A 86 -16.69 17.66 -6.13
C THR A 86 -15.51 16.74 -6.44
N GLY A 87 -15.76 15.44 -6.61
CA GLY A 87 -14.74 14.45 -6.96
C GLY A 87 -14.84 13.17 -6.12
N LEU A 88 -13.82 12.32 -6.27
CA LEU A 88 -13.76 11.04 -5.59
C LEU A 88 -13.21 11.21 -4.17
N LEU A 89 -13.96 10.79 -3.16
CA LEU A 89 -13.49 10.73 -1.77
C LEU A 89 -12.85 9.38 -1.49
N ALA A 90 -11.73 9.39 -0.79
CA ALA A 90 -11.16 8.23 -0.13
C ALA A 90 -11.61 8.24 1.34
N ARG A 91 -12.27 7.17 1.79
CA ARG A 91 -12.79 7.00 3.16
C ARG A 91 -12.25 5.72 3.77
N VAL A 92 -11.85 5.75 5.03
CA VAL A 92 -11.46 4.54 5.77
C VAL A 92 -12.66 3.58 5.87
N SER A 93 -12.46 2.31 5.52
CA SER A 93 -13.49 1.29 5.67
C SER A 93 -13.75 1.01 7.16
N THR A 94 -15.02 0.87 7.54
CA THR A 94 -15.46 0.57 8.92
C THR A 94 -16.10 -0.80 9.04
N ASP A 95 -16.02 -1.62 7.99
CA ASP A 95 -16.55 -2.98 7.94
C ASP A 95 -15.70 -3.95 8.76
#